data_AF-A0A7C1XIH1-F1
#
_entry.id   AF-A0A7C1XIH1-F1
#
_cell.length_a   1.000
_cell.length_b   1.000
_cell.length_c   1.000
_cell.angle_alpha   90.00
_cell.angle_beta   90.00
_cell.angle_gamma   90.00
#
_symmetry.space_group_name_H-M   'P 1'
#
loop_
_entity.id
_entity.type
_entity.pdbx_description
1 polymer ?
#
loop_
_entity_poly.entity_id
_entity_poly.type
_entity_poly.pdbx_seq_one_letter_code
_entity_poly.pdbx_strand_id
1 'polypeptide(L)'
;MAGAGLRDRHRPAVFGARHDGPAGGAFSEERTGAAAGRNAGGNGSLGGTQPGFRGGPALAPIGQEKAAVSGKRLWLGIDGCRAGWIGVWLDAQGLAGWAVRPELNAMLGDEPALALVDIPIGLADGARECDRLARQRLGVRRSSVFSPPARATLAARDYREALRINREHAGTGLSKQAWNIVPKIREADRLLQSQPDLQGRLRESHPELAFASLNHGQPMQYNKTTSEGQRERLRVLRRYLPTVRAFQNRVLRETLRRDVQADDVLDALVLAILAREGLGRLATLPLSPPSDAKGLPMEMVYLK
;
A
#
# COMPACT_ATOMS: atom_id res chain seq x y z
N MET A 1 47.47 -5.41 49.79
CA MET A 1 46.43 -6.26 50.39
C MET A 1 45.44 -6.55 49.27
N ALA A 2 45.17 -7.79 48.81
CA ALA A 2 44.73 -9.00 49.54
C ALA A 2 43.31 -8.83 50.10
N GLY A 3 42.31 -9.68 49.84
CA GLY A 3 42.22 -10.88 48.96
C GLY A 3 40.87 -10.92 48.21
N ALA A 4 40.71 -11.65 47.09
CA ALA A 4 40.68 -13.12 46.93
C ALA A 4 39.36 -13.77 47.40
N GLY A 5 38.63 -14.43 46.49
CA GLY A 5 37.29 -14.98 46.79
C GLY A 5 36.59 -15.72 45.63
N LEU A 6 37.26 -16.67 44.98
CA LEU A 6 36.63 -17.53 43.95
C LEU A 6 35.56 -18.47 44.56
N ARG A 7 34.55 -18.83 43.74
CA ARG A 7 34.09 -20.23 43.61
C ARG A 7 33.44 -20.47 42.24
N ASP A 8 34.09 -21.33 41.46
CA ASP A 8 33.62 -21.85 40.16
C ASP A 8 32.87 -23.18 40.35
N ARG A 9 31.84 -23.45 39.53
CA ARG A 9 31.38 -24.79 39.16
C ARG A 9 30.83 -24.84 37.72
N HIS A 10 31.65 -25.36 36.81
CA HIS A 10 31.37 -26.55 35.97
C HIS A 10 29.95 -27.16 36.02
N ARG A 11 29.35 -27.69 34.93
CA ARG A 11 29.84 -28.10 33.59
C ARG A 11 28.65 -28.20 32.60
N PRO A 12 28.87 -28.32 31.27
CA PRO A 12 27.80 -28.55 30.28
C PRO A 12 27.47 -30.04 30.10
N ALA A 13 26.40 -30.34 29.34
CA ALA A 13 26.04 -31.68 28.89
C ALA A 13 25.95 -31.75 27.35
N VAL A 14 26.55 -32.77 26.74
CA VAL A 14 26.49 -33.09 25.30
C VAL A 14 26.27 -34.59 25.15
N PHE A 15 25.17 -34.98 24.49
CA PHE A 15 24.89 -36.30 23.90
C PHE A 15 23.64 -36.14 23.01
N GLY A 16 23.45 -36.83 21.88
CA GLY A 16 24.33 -37.78 21.15
C GLY A 16 23.98 -37.74 19.65
N ALA A 17 24.57 -38.62 18.83
CA ALA A 17 24.46 -38.55 17.36
C ALA A 17 24.39 -39.94 16.67
N ARG A 18 24.05 -39.93 15.36
CA ARG A 18 23.98 -41.09 14.42
C ARG A 18 22.77 -42.02 14.69
N HIS A 19 22.36 -43.01 13.87
CA HIS A 19 22.71 -43.60 12.54
C HIS A 19 21.34 -44.06 11.91
N ASP A 20 21.08 -44.29 10.61
CA ASP A 20 21.89 -44.20 9.39
C ASP A 20 21.02 -43.90 8.11
N GLY A 21 21.34 -44.46 6.92
CA GLY A 21 20.72 -44.17 5.61
C GLY A 21 19.73 -45.21 5.02
N PRO A 22 19.74 -45.50 3.69
CA PRO A 22 18.50 -45.39 2.89
C PRO A 22 18.02 -46.61 2.09
N ALA A 23 16.74 -46.58 1.71
CA ALA A 23 16.13 -47.29 0.58
C ALA A 23 15.02 -46.40 -0.02
N GLY A 24 14.60 -46.49 -1.29
CA GLY A 24 14.96 -47.45 -2.34
C GLY A 24 13.68 -47.91 -3.05
N GLY A 25 13.46 -47.49 -4.30
CA GLY A 25 12.21 -47.79 -5.01
C GLY A 25 11.97 -46.92 -6.24
N ALA A 26 12.61 -47.27 -7.36
CA ALA A 26 12.16 -46.84 -8.68
C ALA A 26 11.15 -47.87 -9.22
N PHE A 27 10.15 -47.40 -9.98
CA PHE A 27 9.41 -48.25 -10.91
C PHE A 27 9.13 -47.46 -12.19
N SER A 28 9.26 -48.14 -13.33
CA SER A 28 9.27 -47.58 -14.67
C SER A 28 8.11 -48.13 -15.50
N GLU A 29 7.65 -47.33 -16.48
CA GLU A 29 6.97 -47.77 -17.71
C GLU A 29 5.61 -48.52 -17.51
N GLU A 30 4.69 -48.66 -18.48
CA GLU A 30 4.49 -47.99 -19.77
C GLU A 30 2.96 -47.69 -19.91
N ARG A 31 2.21 -47.67 -21.03
CA ARG A 31 2.41 -48.02 -22.46
C ARG A 31 1.56 -47.10 -23.36
N THR A 32 1.93 -47.03 -24.62
CA THR A 32 1.21 -46.50 -25.82
C THR A 32 -0.32 -46.30 -25.79
N GLY A 33 -0.78 -45.24 -26.46
CA GLY A 33 -2.14 -45.15 -27.02
C GLY A 33 -2.20 -44.16 -28.20
N ALA A 34 -2.20 -44.65 -29.44
CA ALA A 34 -2.13 -43.83 -30.66
C ALA A 34 -3.39 -43.95 -31.53
N ALA A 35 -3.86 -42.82 -32.08
CA ALA A 35 -4.84 -42.78 -33.17
C ALA A 35 -4.67 -41.49 -34.00
N ALA A 36 -4.84 -41.57 -35.31
CA ALA A 36 -4.62 -40.46 -36.24
C ALA A 36 -5.86 -39.59 -36.45
N GLY A 37 -5.65 -38.31 -36.78
CA GLY A 37 -6.70 -37.39 -37.23
C GLY A 37 -6.15 -36.36 -38.21
N ARG A 38 -6.48 -36.48 -39.51
CA ARG A 38 -6.12 -35.52 -40.55
C ARG A 38 -7.26 -34.54 -40.77
N ASN A 39 -6.99 -33.22 -40.77
CA ASN A 39 -7.47 -32.35 -41.84
C ASN A 39 -6.79 -30.97 -41.85
N ALA A 40 -6.89 -30.27 -43.00
CA ALA A 40 -6.33 -28.94 -43.20
C ALA A 40 -7.21 -27.83 -42.59
N GLY A 41 -6.58 -26.82 -42.00
CA GLY A 41 -7.25 -25.59 -41.55
C GLY A 41 -7.12 -24.48 -42.58
N GLY A 42 -8.23 -24.12 -43.24
CA GLY A 42 -8.30 -23.00 -44.18
C GLY A 42 -8.30 -21.64 -43.50
N ASN A 43 -8.03 -20.59 -44.29
CA ASN A 43 -7.99 -19.20 -43.82
C ASN A 43 -9.41 -18.72 -43.41
N GLY A 44 -9.56 -18.10 -42.23
CA GLY A 44 -10.86 -17.75 -41.67
C GLY A 44 -10.80 -16.61 -40.65
N SER A 45 -10.99 -15.38 -41.11
CA SER A 45 -11.03 -14.19 -40.25
C SER A 45 -12.31 -14.15 -39.41
N LEU A 46 -12.16 -14.20 -38.08
CA LEU A 46 -13.23 -13.87 -37.13
C LEU A 46 -12.68 -12.91 -36.07
N GLY A 47 -13.15 -11.66 -36.12
CA GLY A 47 -12.79 -10.62 -35.17
C GLY A 47 -13.40 -10.85 -33.80
N GLY A 48 -12.68 -11.55 -32.91
CA GLY A 48 -13.08 -11.72 -31.52
C GLY A 48 -13.02 -10.40 -30.75
N THR A 49 -14.15 -9.70 -30.62
CA THR A 49 -14.29 -8.52 -29.76
C THR A 49 -13.93 -8.89 -28.32
N GLN A 50 -12.87 -8.26 -27.79
CA GLN A 50 -12.56 -8.35 -26.37
C GLN A 50 -13.73 -7.81 -25.52
N PRO A 51 -14.00 -8.36 -24.34
CA PRO A 51 -14.97 -7.80 -23.41
C PRO A 51 -14.41 -6.48 -22.85
N GLY A 52 -14.65 -5.39 -23.58
CA GLY A 52 -14.23 -4.06 -23.17
C GLY A 52 -14.79 -3.73 -21.79
N PHE A 53 -13.97 -3.08 -20.97
CA PHE A 53 -14.44 -2.45 -19.74
C PHE A 53 -15.53 -1.44 -20.12
N ARG A 54 -16.81 -1.82 -19.93
CA ARG A 54 -17.91 -0.85 -19.99
C ARG A 54 -17.64 0.17 -18.90
N GLY A 55 -17.27 1.38 -19.29
CA GLY A 55 -17.26 2.51 -18.39
C GLY A 55 -18.65 2.59 -17.75
N GLY A 56 -18.71 2.41 -16.42
CA GLY A 56 -19.89 2.81 -15.67
C GLY A 56 -20.10 4.31 -15.88
N PRO A 57 -21.33 4.82 -15.68
CA PRO A 57 -21.55 6.26 -15.71
C PRO A 57 -20.57 6.92 -14.74
N ALA A 58 -19.90 7.98 -15.21
CA ALA A 58 -18.97 8.74 -14.38
C ALA A 58 -19.67 9.14 -13.07
N LEU A 59 -19.15 8.64 -11.95
CA LEU A 59 -19.73 8.95 -10.65
C LEU A 59 -19.55 10.46 -10.42
N ALA A 60 -20.67 11.17 -10.34
CA ALA A 60 -20.68 12.56 -9.89
C ALA A 60 -19.96 12.64 -8.53
N PRO A 61 -19.12 13.65 -8.29
CA PRO A 61 -18.23 13.69 -7.12
C PRO A 61 -19.03 13.57 -5.82
N ILE A 62 -18.80 12.48 -5.08
CA ILE A 62 -19.49 12.20 -3.82
C ILE A 62 -18.64 12.76 -2.69
N GLY A 63 -19.02 13.94 -2.20
CA GLY A 63 -18.40 14.60 -1.05
C GLY A 63 -18.79 16.07 -1.01
N GLN A 64 -18.96 16.62 0.19
CA GLN A 64 -19.23 18.05 0.33
C GLN A 64 -17.92 18.82 0.40
N GLU A 65 -17.63 19.55 -0.66
CA GLU A 65 -16.72 20.69 -0.64
C GLU A 65 -17.19 21.69 0.43
N LYS A 66 -16.43 21.82 1.51
CA LYS A 66 -16.22 23.15 2.07
C LYS A 66 -15.11 23.76 1.23
N ALA A 67 -15.45 24.75 0.41
CA ALA A 67 -14.47 25.50 -0.35
C ALA A 67 -13.32 25.96 0.56
N ALA A 68 -12.08 25.81 0.10
CA ALA A 68 -10.93 26.30 0.83
C ALA A 68 -11.10 27.81 1.07
N VAL A 69 -11.25 28.21 2.33
CA VAL A 69 -11.27 29.62 2.69
C VAL A 69 -9.88 30.16 2.39
N SER A 70 -9.78 31.02 1.38
CA SER A 70 -8.52 31.51 0.83
C SER A 70 -7.57 31.99 1.94
N GLY A 71 -6.32 31.50 1.91
CA GLY A 71 -5.31 31.73 2.94
C GLY A 71 -5.22 30.68 4.04
N LYS A 72 -6.14 29.70 4.13
CA LYS A 72 -5.99 28.57 5.07
C LYS A 72 -4.94 27.57 4.61
N ARG A 73 -4.01 27.20 5.51
CA ARG A 73 -3.12 26.05 5.31
C ARG A 73 -3.91 24.75 5.46
N LEU A 74 -3.84 23.91 4.44
CA LEU A 74 -4.49 22.60 4.38
C LEU A 74 -3.48 21.45 4.38
N TRP A 75 -3.90 20.32 4.93
CA TRP A 75 -3.19 19.05 4.94
C TRP A 75 -4.13 17.94 4.47
N LEU A 76 -3.62 17.00 3.68
CA LEU A 76 -4.44 16.02 2.97
C LEU A 76 -3.94 14.60 3.22
N GLY A 77 -4.88 13.67 3.45
CA GLY A 77 -4.64 12.24 3.41
C GLY A 77 -5.50 11.59 2.32
N ILE A 78 -4.91 10.67 1.55
CA ILE A 78 -5.53 10.07 0.37
C ILE A 78 -5.39 8.54 0.42
N ASP A 79 -6.49 7.82 0.19
CA ASP A 79 -6.49 6.36 -0.01
C ASP A 79 -7.26 5.94 -1.28
N GLY A 80 -6.95 4.76 -1.81
CA GLY A 80 -7.51 4.22 -3.05
C GLY A 80 -8.76 3.36 -2.85
N CYS A 81 -9.94 3.98 -2.89
CA CYS A 81 -11.23 3.28 -2.85
C CYS A 81 -11.66 2.70 -4.21
N ARG A 82 -12.81 1.98 -4.27
CA ARG A 82 -13.28 1.35 -5.52
C ARG A 82 -13.91 2.33 -6.51
N ALA A 83 -14.27 3.54 -6.08
CA ALA A 83 -14.75 4.64 -6.93
C ALA A 83 -13.65 5.60 -7.42
N GLY A 84 -12.38 5.33 -7.10
CA GLY A 84 -11.27 6.23 -7.38
C GLY A 84 -10.44 6.43 -6.14
N TRP A 85 -10.37 7.66 -5.64
CA TRP A 85 -9.64 8.01 -4.43
C TRP A 85 -10.60 8.62 -3.42
N ILE A 86 -10.34 8.42 -2.14
CA ILE A 86 -10.96 9.16 -1.03
C ILE A 86 -9.91 10.09 -0.43
N GLY A 87 -10.23 11.39 -0.39
CA GLY A 87 -9.41 12.44 0.20
C GLY A 87 -10.06 13.00 1.47
N VAL A 88 -9.26 13.27 2.50
CA VAL A 88 -9.69 13.95 3.73
C VAL A 88 -8.75 15.12 4.00
N TRP A 89 -9.31 16.33 4.09
CA TRP A 89 -8.60 17.58 4.33
C TRP A 89 -8.74 17.99 5.79
N LEU A 90 -7.63 18.36 6.41
CA LEU A 90 -7.58 19.05 7.69
C LEU A 90 -7.08 20.48 7.52
N ASP A 91 -7.53 21.36 8.40
CA ASP A 91 -6.92 22.66 8.66
C ASP A 91 -6.42 22.75 10.11
N ALA A 92 -5.99 23.95 10.53
CA ALA A 92 -5.51 24.20 11.89
C ALA A 92 -6.63 24.22 12.96
N GLN A 93 -7.91 24.14 12.58
CA GLN A 93 -9.04 24.00 13.51
C GLN A 93 -9.57 22.56 13.60
N GLY A 94 -9.34 21.73 12.57
CA GLY A 94 -9.75 20.32 12.59
C GLY A 94 -10.02 19.77 11.19
N LEU A 95 -11.16 19.11 11.04
CA LEU A 95 -11.65 18.61 9.75
C LEU A 95 -12.12 19.78 8.87
N ALA A 96 -11.45 19.99 7.74
CA ALA A 96 -11.84 20.97 6.74
C ALA A 96 -12.89 20.38 5.77
N GLY A 97 -12.61 19.22 5.16
CA GLY A 97 -13.46 18.64 4.13
C GLY A 97 -13.13 17.19 3.78
N TRP A 98 -13.91 16.59 2.88
CA TRP A 98 -13.66 15.25 2.33
C TRP A 98 -14.31 15.12 0.94
N ALA A 99 -13.75 14.25 0.10
CA ALA A 99 -14.29 13.98 -1.23
C ALA A 99 -13.93 12.56 -1.71
N VAL A 100 -14.76 12.03 -2.61
CA VAL A 100 -14.39 10.94 -3.53
C VAL A 100 -14.23 11.53 -4.92
N ARG A 101 -13.08 11.30 -5.56
CA ARG A 101 -12.80 11.71 -6.95
C ARG A 101 -12.26 10.51 -7.73
N PRO A 102 -12.56 10.38 -9.04
CA PRO A 102 -12.01 9.27 -9.85
C PRO A 102 -10.48 9.35 -9.98
N GLU A 103 -9.93 10.57 -9.99
CA GLU A 103 -8.52 10.85 -10.30
C GLU A 103 -7.78 11.50 -9.11
N LEU A 104 -6.51 11.15 -8.95
CA LEU A 104 -5.61 11.63 -7.89
C LEU A 104 -5.30 13.12 -8.02
N ASN A 105 -5.12 13.61 -9.26
CA ASN A 105 -4.85 15.03 -9.54
C ASN A 105 -5.99 15.93 -9.03
N ALA A 106 -7.25 15.45 -9.12
CA ALA A 106 -8.43 16.17 -8.63
C ALA A 106 -8.51 16.27 -7.08
N MET A 107 -7.61 15.63 -6.34
CA MET A 107 -7.46 15.81 -4.89
C MET A 107 -6.51 16.95 -4.52
N LEU A 108 -5.74 17.49 -5.47
CA LEU A 108 -4.66 18.44 -5.20
C LEU A 108 -5.03 19.91 -5.49
N GLY A 109 -6.25 20.17 -5.98
CA GLY A 109 -6.70 21.49 -6.44
C GLY A 109 -6.72 22.59 -5.35
N ASP A 110 -6.93 22.22 -4.08
CA ASP A 110 -6.83 23.15 -2.94
C ASP A 110 -5.37 23.38 -2.46
N GLU A 111 -4.38 22.96 -3.25
CA GLU A 111 -2.94 23.19 -3.03
C GLU A 111 -2.45 22.88 -1.59
N PRO A 112 -2.67 21.66 -1.06
CA PRO A 112 -2.26 21.32 0.30
C PRO A 112 -0.77 21.54 0.54
N ALA A 113 -0.43 21.97 1.76
CA ALA A 113 0.96 22.16 2.19
C ALA A 113 1.71 20.84 2.37
N LEU A 114 0.97 19.74 2.59
CA LEU A 114 1.44 18.37 2.50
C LEU A 114 0.23 17.44 2.26
N ALA A 115 0.37 16.54 1.29
CA ALA A 115 -0.53 15.45 0.97
C ALA A 115 0.20 14.11 1.16
N LEU A 116 -0.41 13.19 1.92
CA LEU A 116 0.11 11.83 2.12
C LEU A 116 -0.85 10.81 1.50
N VAL A 117 -0.30 9.82 0.80
CA VAL A 117 -1.07 8.83 0.04
C VAL A 117 -0.57 7.40 0.25
N ASP A 118 -1.48 6.42 0.41
CA ASP A 118 -1.14 5.00 0.40
C ASP A 118 -1.03 4.47 -1.04
N ILE A 119 0.01 4.92 -1.75
CA ILE A 119 0.38 4.36 -3.05
C ILE A 119 1.90 4.34 -3.20
N PRO A 120 2.50 3.26 -3.73
CA PRO A 120 3.91 3.20 -4.06
C PRO A 120 4.35 4.35 -4.99
N ILE A 121 5.20 5.23 -4.47
CA ILE A 121 5.93 6.29 -5.20
C ILE A 121 7.41 5.86 -5.29
N GLY A 122 7.98 5.95 -6.48
CA GLY A 122 9.27 5.35 -6.78
C GLY A 122 9.20 3.81 -6.85
N LEU A 123 9.71 3.23 -7.94
CA LEU A 123 9.62 1.80 -8.24
C LEU A 123 10.97 1.19 -8.59
N ALA A 124 11.30 0.09 -7.93
CA ALA A 124 12.45 -0.74 -8.25
C ALA A 124 12.02 -1.98 -9.05
N ASP A 125 12.93 -2.51 -9.87
CA ASP A 125 12.82 -3.86 -10.44
C ASP A 125 13.28 -4.89 -9.38
N GLY A 126 12.57 -4.92 -8.25
CA GLY A 126 12.94 -5.66 -7.05
C GLY A 126 12.21 -5.16 -5.80
N ALA A 127 12.67 -5.56 -4.62
CA ALA A 127 12.13 -5.06 -3.35
C ALA A 127 12.70 -3.67 -3.01
N ARG A 128 11.84 -2.69 -2.71
CA ARG A 128 12.29 -1.37 -2.23
C ARG A 128 12.72 -1.45 -0.78
N GLU A 129 13.68 -0.61 -0.39
CA GLU A 129 14.14 -0.57 1.01
C GLU A 129 13.07 0.01 1.96
N CYS A 130 12.26 0.97 1.50
CA CYS A 130 11.12 1.49 2.27
C CYS A 130 10.18 0.35 2.71
N ASP A 131 9.77 -0.54 1.78
CA ASP A 131 8.94 -1.72 2.07
C ASP A 131 9.62 -2.66 3.10
N ARG A 132 10.93 -2.86 2.98
CA ARG A 132 11.72 -3.73 3.88
C ARG A 132 11.74 -3.18 5.30
N LEU A 133 12.00 -1.89 5.45
CA LEU A 133 12.07 -1.20 6.75
C LEU A 133 10.68 -1.05 7.39
N ALA A 134 9.65 -0.75 6.59
CA ALA A 134 8.27 -0.68 7.05
C ALA A 134 7.81 -2.00 7.68
N ARG A 135 8.10 -3.13 7.01
CA ARG A 135 7.85 -4.48 7.54
C ARG A 135 8.59 -4.77 8.84
N GLN A 136 9.82 -4.28 8.98
CA GLN A 136 10.58 -4.43 10.23
C GLN A 136 9.96 -3.61 11.37
N ARG A 137 9.60 -2.33 11.14
CA ARG A 137 8.96 -1.46 12.14
C ARG A 137 7.55 -1.93 12.53
N LEU A 138 6.81 -2.57 11.62
CA LEU A 138 5.45 -3.08 11.87
C LEU A 138 5.39 -4.45 12.55
N GLY A 139 6.49 -5.22 12.59
CA GLY A 139 6.56 -6.50 13.31
C GLY A 139 5.44 -7.48 12.94
N VAL A 140 4.49 -7.70 13.87
CA VAL A 140 3.31 -8.56 13.65
C VAL A 140 2.39 -8.07 12.53
N ARG A 141 2.42 -6.77 12.18
CA ARG A 141 1.66 -6.17 11.07
C ARG A 141 2.41 -6.15 9.74
N ARG A 142 3.60 -6.77 9.64
CA ARG A 142 4.43 -6.83 8.41
C ARG A 142 3.72 -7.30 7.14
N SER A 143 2.64 -8.07 7.25
CA SER A 143 1.85 -8.56 6.11
C SER A 143 0.94 -7.49 5.47
N SER A 144 0.76 -6.33 6.11
CA SER A 144 0.01 -5.19 5.54
C SER A 144 0.76 -4.47 4.42
N VAL A 145 2.09 -4.46 4.47
CA VAL A 145 2.96 -3.87 3.45
C VAL A 145 3.18 -4.90 2.34
N PHE A 146 2.38 -4.81 1.28
CA PHE A 146 2.57 -5.59 0.05
C PHE A 146 3.87 -5.18 -0.66
N SER A 147 4.38 -6.00 -1.58
CA SER A 147 5.48 -5.57 -2.46
C SER A 147 4.89 -5.00 -3.75
N PRO A 148 5.31 -3.80 -4.20
CA PRO A 148 4.85 -3.25 -5.45
C PRO A 148 5.31 -4.08 -6.66
N PRO A 149 4.65 -3.90 -7.82
CA PRO A 149 5.13 -4.42 -9.10
C PRO A 149 6.48 -3.79 -9.51
N ALA A 150 7.26 -4.54 -10.30
CA ALA A 150 8.42 -4.00 -11.03
C ALA A 150 7.98 -2.84 -11.96
N ARG A 151 8.88 -1.90 -12.28
CA ARG A 151 8.50 -0.70 -13.05
C ARG A 151 7.98 -1.05 -14.45
N ALA A 152 8.60 -2.03 -15.11
CA ALA A 152 8.15 -2.52 -16.42
C ALA A 152 6.74 -3.16 -16.38
N THR A 153 6.34 -3.75 -15.24
CA THR A 153 5.02 -4.37 -15.07
C THR A 153 3.87 -3.37 -15.15
N LEU A 154 4.12 -2.07 -14.95
CA LEU A 154 3.12 -1.03 -15.21
C LEU A 154 2.67 -0.95 -16.69
N ALA A 155 3.43 -1.51 -17.63
CA ALA A 155 3.04 -1.56 -19.05
C ALA A 155 2.09 -2.73 -19.39
N ALA A 156 1.90 -3.69 -18.48
CA ALA A 156 1.11 -4.89 -18.77
C ALA A 156 -0.39 -4.59 -19.00
N ARG A 157 -0.97 -5.33 -19.95
CA ARG A 157 -2.39 -5.27 -20.36
C ARG A 157 -3.27 -6.21 -19.54
N ASP A 158 -2.73 -7.36 -19.15
CA ASP A 158 -3.43 -8.38 -18.36
C ASP A 158 -2.53 -9.01 -17.28
N TYR A 159 -3.14 -9.80 -16.39
CA TYR A 159 -2.45 -10.41 -15.25
C TYR A 159 -1.43 -11.49 -15.63
N ARG A 160 -1.59 -12.18 -16.76
CA ARG A 160 -0.63 -13.18 -17.28
C ARG A 160 0.60 -12.49 -17.85
N GLU A 161 0.41 -11.40 -18.59
CA GLU A 161 1.49 -10.53 -19.04
C GLU A 161 2.23 -9.89 -17.85
N ALA A 162 1.49 -9.39 -16.85
CA ALA A 162 2.05 -8.82 -15.63
C ALA A 162 2.88 -9.84 -14.83
N LEU A 163 2.37 -11.08 -14.67
CA LEU A 163 3.11 -12.18 -14.06
C LEU A 163 4.40 -12.54 -14.79
N ARG A 164 4.43 -12.42 -16.13
CA ARG A 164 5.63 -12.65 -16.94
C ARG A 164 6.67 -11.56 -16.69
N ILE A 165 6.28 -10.30 -16.86
CA ILE A 165 7.17 -9.13 -16.74
C ILE A 165 7.70 -8.99 -15.30
N ASN A 166 6.87 -9.21 -14.27
CA ASN A 166 7.33 -9.09 -12.88
C ASN A 166 8.35 -10.17 -12.49
N ARG A 167 8.25 -11.37 -13.07
CA ARG A 167 9.26 -12.44 -12.89
C ARG A 167 10.56 -12.13 -13.62
N GLU A 168 10.46 -11.57 -14.82
CA GLU A 168 11.58 -11.15 -15.67
C GLU A 168 12.39 -10.03 -15.02
N HIS A 169 11.74 -9.01 -14.46
CA HIS A 169 12.39 -7.84 -13.86
C HIS A 169 12.71 -8.00 -12.37
N ALA A 170 11.78 -8.50 -11.55
CA ALA A 170 11.92 -8.55 -10.08
C ALA A 170 12.03 -9.98 -9.52
N GLY A 171 12.35 -10.97 -10.35
CA GLY A 171 12.60 -12.38 -9.97
C GLY A 171 11.41 -13.11 -9.33
N THR A 172 10.24 -12.48 -9.24
CA THR A 172 9.13 -12.92 -8.37
C THR A 172 7.77 -12.79 -9.05
N GLY A 173 6.81 -13.60 -8.61
CA GLY A 173 5.42 -13.48 -9.08
C GLY A 173 4.70 -12.27 -8.48
N LEU A 174 3.85 -11.63 -9.27
CA LEU A 174 2.94 -10.58 -8.82
C LEU A 174 1.71 -11.18 -8.10
N SER A 175 1.24 -10.56 -7.02
CA SER A 175 -0.01 -10.96 -6.36
C SER A 175 -1.23 -10.29 -7.01
N LYS A 176 -2.43 -10.89 -6.85
CA LYS A 176 -3.68 -10.25 -7.33
C LYS A 176 -3.92 -8.87 -6.68
N GLN A 177 -3.52 -8.67 -5.43
CA GLN A 177 -3.59 -7.36 -4.75
C GLN A 177 -2.68 -6.34 -5.43
N ALA A 178 -1.41 -6.69 -5.66
CA ALA A 178 -0.45 -5.82 -6.32
C ALA A 178 -0.81 -5.56 -7.79
N TRP A 179 -1.45 -6.51 -8.47
CA TRP A 179 -2.02 -6.29 -9.81
C TRP A 179 -3.20 -5.31 -9.79
N ASN A 180 -4.16 -5.49 -8.89
CA ASN A 180 -5.35 -4.64 -8.82
C ASN A 180 -5.01 -3.15 -8.54
N ILE A 181 -3.85 -2.88 -7.93
CA ILE A 181 -3.38 -1.52 -7.64
C ILE A 181 -2.44 -0.94 -8.72
N VAL A 182 -1.99 -1.73 -9.72
CA VAL A 182 -1.19 -1.25 -10.88
C VAL A 182 -1.78 0.01 -11.54
N PRO A 183 -3.11 0.13 -11.79
CA PRO A 183 -3.68 1.32 -12.41
C PRO A 183 -3.41 2.59 -11.58
N LYS A 184 -3.48 2.49 -10.25
CA LYS A 184 -3.25 3.60 -9.31
C LYS A 184 -1.79 3.96 -9.14
N ILE A 185 -0.90 2.97 -9.15
CA ILE A 185 0.55 3.22 -9.19
C ILE A 185 0.90 3.93 -10.50
N ARG A 186 0.39 3.45 -11.64
CA ARG A 186 0.59 4.06 -12.97
C ARG A 186 0.05 5.49 -13.06
N GLU A 187 -1.03 5.79 -12.33
CA GLU A 187 -1.63 7.12 -12.22
C GLU A 187 -0.72 8.09 -11.43
N ALA A 188 -0.32 7.71 -10.20
CA ALA A 188 0.58 8.50 -9.36
C ALA A 188 1.98 8.70 -9.98
N ASP A 189 2.52 7.64 -10.60
CA ASP A 189 3.78 7.64 -11.33
C ASP A 189 3.79 8.69 -12.45
N ARG A 190 2.71 8.75 -13.24
CA ARG A 190 2.56 9.73 -14.33
C ARG A 190 2.38 11.15 -13.81
N LEU A 191 1.60 11.33 -12.75
CA LEU A 191 1.34 12.63 -12.13
C LEU A 191 2.63 13.28 -11.61
N LEU A 192 3.47 12.51 -10.89
CA LEU A 192 4.73 13.01 -10.34
C LEU A 192 5.85 13.18 -11.37
N GLN A 193 5.74 12.53 -12.53
CA GLN A 193 6.59 12.79 -13.70
C GLN A 193 6.15 14.02 -14.50
N SER A 194 4.84 14.33 -14.57
CA SER A 194 4.33 15.48 -15.33
C SER A 194 4.27 16.79 -14.53
N GLN A 195 4.24 16.71 -13.19
CA GLN A 195 4.26 17.86 -12.29
C GLN A 195 5.36 17.70 -11.22
N PRO A 196 6.63 18.01 -11.53
CA PRO A 196 7.74 17.91 -10.57
C PRO A 196 7.53 18.72 -9.28
N ASP A 197 6.81 19.84 -9.33
CA ASP A 197 6.50 20.69 -8.16
C ASP A 197 5.59 20.00 -7.11
N LEU A 198 4.98 18.87 -7.46
CA LEU A 198 4.28 18.00 -6.50
C LEU A 198 5.24 17.11 -5.70
N GLN A 199 6.48 16.91 -6.15
CA GLN A 199 7.44 16.07 -5.42
C GLN A 199 7.81 16.74 -4.09
N GLY A 200 7.67 16.00 -2.98
CA GLY A 200 7.80 16.55 -1.63
C GLY A 200 6.54 17.22 -1.08
N ARG A 201 5.57 17.62 -1.93
CA ARG A 201 4.21 18.03 -1.51
C ARG A 201 3.26 16.85 -1.45
N LEU A 202 3.34 15.91 -2.39
CA LEU A 202 2.68 14.61 -2.38
C LEU A 202 3.75 13.54 -2.06
N ARG A 203 3.55 12.76 -0.99
CA ARG A 203 4.52 11.76 -0.50
C ARG A 203 3.85 10.45 -0.10
N GLU A 204 4.56 9.34 -0.27
CA GLU A 204 4.06 8.01 0.10
C GLU A 204 4.07 7.84 1.62
N SER A 205 2.95 7.34 2.17
CA SER A 205 2.87 6.94 3.57
C SER A 205 1.86 5.81 3.75
N HIS A 206 2.26 4.79 4.53
CA HIS A 206 1.43 3.60 4.75
C HIS A 206 0.54 3.75 6.00
N PRO A 207 -0.77 3.46 5.94
CA PRO A 207 -1.70 3.67 7.06
C PRO A 207 -1.30 2.95 8.34
N GLU A 208 -0.77 1.73 8.29
CA GLU A 208 -0.34 1.03 9.51
C GLU A 208 0.91 1.67 10.13
N LEU A 209 1.83 2.24 9.32
CA LEU A 209 2.95 3.05 9.82
C LEU A 209 2.43 4.34 10.47
N ALA A 210 1.46 5.01 9.85
CA ALA A 210 0.85 6.22 10.39
C ALA A 210 0.12 5.93 11.72
N PHE A 211 -0.67 4.86 11.80
CA PHE A 211 -1.31 4.40 13.03
C PHE A 211 -0.30 4.04 14.12
N ALA A 212 0.77 3.32 13.79
CA ALA A 212 1.83 3.00 14.75
C ALA A 212 2.52 4.28 15.28
N SER A 213 2.81 5.23 14.39
CA SER A 213 3.47 6.50 14.72
C SER A 213 2.62 7.37 15.66
N LEU A 214 1.33 7.56 15.33
CA LEU A 214 0.35 8.26 16.17
C LEU A 214 -0.07 7.47 17.43
N ASN A 215 0.45 6.25 17.59
CA ASN A 215 0.27 5.39 18.75
C ASN A 215 1.60 5.06 19.45
N HIS A 216 2.51 6.03 19.54
CA HIS A 216 3.76 5.94 20.30
C HIS A 216 4.69 4.80 19.82
N GLY A 217 4.71 4.58 18.50
CA GLY A 217 5.48 3.53 17.84
C GLY A 217 4.84 2.13 17.88
N GLN A 218 3.68 1.95 18.53
CA GLN A 218 3.05 0.63 18.73
C GLN A 218 2.09 0.26 17.59
N PRO A 219 2.37 -0.78 16.77
CA PRO A 219 1.49 -1.23 15.69
C PRO A 219 0.11 -1.70 16.19
N MET A 220 -0.89 -1.66 15.30
CA MET A 220 -2.25 -2.08 15.62
C MET A 220 -2.34 -3.59 15.91
N GLN A 221 -2.98 -3.96 17.01
CA GLN A 221 -3.15 -5.34 17.44
C GLN A 221 -4.13 -6.11 16.55
N TYR A 222 -5.13 -5.44 15.95
CA TYR A 222 -6.20 -6.08 15.18
C TYR A 222 -6.21 -5.65 13.70
N ASN A 223 -6.74 -6.52 12.83
CA ASN A 223 -6.86 -6.26 11.38
C ASN A 223 -7.91 -5.16 11.10
N LYS A 224 -7.64 -4.24 10.17
CA LYS A 224 -8.50 -3.09 9.84
C LYS A 224 -9.93 -3.47 9.42
N THR A 225 -10.15 -4.70 8.94
CA THR A 225 -11.48 -5.20 8.57
C THR A 225 -12.31 -5.75 9.74
N THR A 226 -11.74 -5.96 10.94
CA THR A 226 -12.51 -6.45 12.09
C THR A 226 -13.10 -5.31 12.92
N SER A 227 -14.20 -5.58 13.62
CA SER A 227 -14.81 -4.65 14.56
C SER A 227 -13.81 -4.16 15.64
N GLU A 228 -12.88 -5.02 16.04
CA GLU A 228 -11.81 -4.76 16.99
C GLU A 228 -10.80 -3.76 16.40
N GLY A 229 -10.34 -3.99 15.17
CA GLY A 229 -9.39 -3.12 14.48
C GLY A 229 -9.97 -1.76 14.08
N GLN A 230 -11.25 -1.70 13.76
CA GLN A 230 -12.00 -0.45 13.59
C GLN A 230 -12.08 0.32 14.92
N ARG A 231 -12.45 -0.35 16.03
CA ARG A 231 -12.49 0.29 17.37
C ARG A 231 -11.10 0.73 17.85
N GLU A 232 -10.04 0.01 17.49
CA GLU A 232 -8.65 0.34 17.80
C GLU A 232 -8.17 1.59 17.05
N ARG A 233 -8.32 1.62 15.72
CA ARG A 233 -7.92 2.76 14.88
C ARG A 233 -8.69 4.02 15.26
N LEU A 234 -10.00 3.92 15.50
CA LEU A 234 -10.81 5.02 16.03
C LEU A 234 -10.34 5.51 17.43
N ARG A 235 -9.74 4.65 18.27
CA ARG A 235 -9.19 5.06 19.58
C ARG A 235 -7.95 5.94 19.42
N VAL A 236 -7.10 5.66 18.43
CA VAL A 236 -5.94 6.49 18.09
C VAL A 236 -6.40 7.84 17.52
N LEU A 237 -7.25 7.82 16.49
CA LEU A 237 -7.69 9.04 15.80
C LEU A 237 -8.45 10.01 16.70
N ARG A 238 -9.22 9.52 17.69
CA ARG A 238 -9.95 10.36 18.66
C ARG A 238 -9.05 11.27 19.50
N ARG A 239 -7.74 11.00 19.61
CA ARG A 239 -6.77 11.88 20.28
C ARG A 239 -6.51 13.18 19.50
N TYR A 240 -6.67 13.15 18.18
CA TYR A 240 -6.33 14.23 17.25
C TYR A 240 -7.56 14.86 16.57
N LEU A 241 -8.67 14.10 16.51
CA LEU A 241 -9.97 14.51 15.97
C LEU A 241 -11.10 13.86 16.80
N PRO A 242 -11.59 14.51 17.88
CA PRO A 242 -12.60 13.93 18.77
C PRO A 242 -13.90 13.50 18.07
N THR A 243 -14.26 14.19 16.98
CA THR A 243 -15.45 13.96 16.15
C THR A 243 -15.32 12.81 15.15
N VAL A 244 -14.17 12.13 15.07
CA VAL A 244 -13.86 11.14 14.00
C VAL A 244 -14.92 10.05 13.81
N ARG A 245 -15.56 9.55 14.88
CA ARG A 245 -16.66 8.57 14.73
C ARG A 245 -17.89 9.18 14.05
N ALA A 246 -18.26 10.41 14.39
CA ALA A 246 -19.37 11.10 13.75
C ALA A 246 -19.08 11.39 12.27
N PHE A 247 -17.82 11.72 11.95
CA PHE A 247 -17.35 11.89 10.58
C PHE A 247 -17.32 10.57 9.78
N GLN A 248 -16.73 9.49 10.29
CA GLN A 248 -16.75 8.18 9.60
C GLN A 248 -18.19 7.71 9.35
N ASN A 249 -19.06 7.81 10.36
CA ASN A 249 -20.48 7.52 10.22
C ASN A 249 -21.18 8.45 9.21
N ARG A 250 -20.68 9.66 8.98
CA ARG A 250 -21.22 10.62 8.01
C ARG A 250 -20.83 10.22 6.58
N VAL A 251 -19.54 10.02 6.33
CA VAL A 251 -19.04 9.55 5.02
C VAL A 251 -19.76 8.27 4.60
N LEU A 252 -19.84 7.28 5.48
CA LEU A 252 -20.51 5.99 5.21
C LEU A 252 -22.04 6.04 5.06
N ARG A 253 -22.68 7.22 5.24
CA ARG A 253 -24.08 7.47 4.83
C ARG A 253 -24.17 8.24 3.51
N GLU A 254 -23.21 9.11 3.23
CA GLU A 254 -23.14 9.93 2.02
C GLU A 254 -22.51 9.17 0.83
N THR A 255 -21.74 8.10 1.08
CA THR A 255 -21.16 7.18 0.07
C THR A 255 -21.85 5.82 0.03
N LEU A 256 -21.83 5.16 -1.14
CA LEU A 256 -22.24 3.76 -1.27
C LEU A 256 -21.17 2.80 -0.72
N ARG A 257 -21.57 1.84 0.13
CA ARG A 257 -20.67 0.83 0.75
C ARG A 257 -19.83 -0.01 -0.22
N ARG A 258 -20.26 -0.12 -1.47
CA ARG A 258 -19.54 -0.85 -2.53
C ARG A 258 -18.43 -0.01 -3.16
N ASP A 259 -18.40 1.28 -2.89
CA ASP A 259 -17.59 2.29 -3.58
C ASP A 259 -16.57 2.95 -2.63
N VAL A 260 -16.93 3.08 -1.33
CA VAL A 260 -16.04 3.40 -0.20
C VAL A 260 -16.35 2.46 0.98
N GLN A 261 -15.32 1.88 1.60
CA GLN A 261 -15.43 1.04 2.78
C GLN A 261 -15.09 1.79 4.08
N ALA A 262 -15.32 1.16 5.23
CA ALA A 262 -15.10 1.77 6.54
C ALA A 262 -13.61 1.99 6.85
N ASP A 263 -12.74 1.13 6.37
CA ASP A 263 -11.28 1.24 6.48
C ASP A 263 -10.69 2.28 5.53
N ASP A 264 -11.14 2.37 4.26
CA ASP A 264 -10.69 3.40 3.31
C ASP A 264 -10.78 4.83 3.92
N VAL A 265 -11.87 5.09 4.68
CA VAL A 265 -12.09 6.36 5.40
C VAL A 265 -11.09 6.55 6.55
N LEU A 266 -10.78 5.51 7.31
CA LEU A 266 -9.83 5.60 8.44
C LEU A 266 -8.38 5.73 7.97
N ASP A 267 -8.06 5.15 6.82
CA ASP A 267 -6.72 5.17 6.24
C ASP A 267 -6.44 6.54 5.63
N ALA A 268 -7.36 7.12 4.86
CA ALA A 268 -7.27 8.54 4.46
C ALA A 268 -7.22 9.50 5.67
N LEU A 269 -7.98 9.24 6.74
CA LEU A 269 -7.94 10.02 7.99
C LEU A 269 -6.57 9.99 8.68
N VAL A 270 -5.96 8.80 8.84
CA VAL A 270 -4.69 8.69 9.56
C VAL A 270 -3.56 9.38 8.80
N LEU A 271 -3.60 9.33 7.46
CA LEU A 271 -2.68 10.05 6.60
C LEU A 271 -2.88 11.57 6.68
N ALA A 272 -4.13 12.05 6.74
CA ALA A 272 -4.41 13.48 6.88
C ALA A 272 -3.93 14.05 8.23
N ILE A 273 -4.12 13.30 9.31
CA ILE A 273 -3.61 13.65 10.64
C ILE A 273 -2.07 13.59 10.64
N LEU A 274 -1.47 12.54 10.10
CA LEU A 274 -0.01 12.44 10.00
C LEU A 274 0.61 13.60 9.19
N ALA A 275 -0.05 14.03 8.11
CA ALA A 275 0.36 15.19 7.33
C ALA A 275 0.36 16.48 8.17
N ARG A 276 -0.68 16.69 8.99
CA ARG A 276 -0.82 17.86 9.87
C ARG A 276 0.19 17.86 11.02
N GLU A 277 0.22 16.80 11.83
CA GLU A 277 1.09 16.71 13.00
C GLU A 277 2.58 16.54 12.63
N GLY A 278 2.84 16.03 11.41
CA GLY A 278 4.18 15.70 10.92
C GLY A 278 4.86 16.80 10.10
N LEU A 279 4.21 17.92 9.76
CA LEU A 279 4.84 18.93 8.90
C LEU A 279 6.14 19.49 9.53
N GLY A 280 7.26 19.38 8.81
CA GLY A 280 8.60 19.72 9.31
C GLY A 280 9.19 18.72 10.33
N ARG A 281 8.53 17.59 10.57
CA ARG A 281 8.88 16.57 11.59
C ARG A 281 8.87 15.12 11.10
N LEU A 282 8.36 14.85 9.89
CA LEU A 282 8.34 13.50 9.32
C LEU A 282 9.76 12.96 9.10
N ALA A 283 9.94 11.69 9.47
CA ALA A 283 11.09 10.89 9.10
C ALA A 283 10.75 10.00 7.90
N THR A 284 11.78 9.55 7.19
CA THR A 284 11.67 8.68 6.01
C THR A 284 12.18 7.28 6.31
N LEU A 285 11.63 6.28 5.64
CA LEU A 285 12.22 4.94 5.50
C LEU A 285 12.66 4.74 4.04
N PRO A 286 13.96 4.54 3.73
CA PRO A 286 15.12 4.73 4.60
C PRO A 286 15.38 6.22 4.93
N LEU A 287 16.31 6.50 5.85
CA LEU A 287 16.66 7.87 6.26
C LEU A 287 17.27 8.71 5.12
N SER A 288 17.85 8.06 4.11
CA SER A 288 18.33 8.67 2.88
C SER A 288 17.66 7.94 1.71
N PRO A 289 16.45 8.34 1.28
CA PRO A 289 15.69 7.61 0.28
C PRO A 289 16.37 7.67 -1.10
N PRO A 290 16.64 6.51 -1.75
CA PRO A 290 17.12 6.49 -3.12
C PRO A 290 15.99 6.89 -4.07
N SER A 291 16.30 7.67 -5.11
CA SER A 291 15.40 7.88 -6.24
C SER A 291 15.44 6.68 -7.20
N ASP A 292 14.35 6.46 -7.91
CA ASP A 292 14.27 5.45 -8.97
C ASP A 292 14.72 5.98 -10.35
N ALA A 293 14.56 5.14 -11.39
CA ALA A 293 14.91 5.48 -12.77
C ALA A 293 14.06 6.61 -13.40
N LYS A 294 13.12 7.21 -12.67
CA LYS A 294 12.33 8.40 -13.03
C LYS A 294 12.58 9.59 -12.09
N GLY A 295 13.53 9.46 -11.16
CA GLY A 295 13.85 10.48 -10.15
C GLY A 295 12.94 10.43 -8.92
N LEU A 296 11.91 9.58 -8.91
CA LEU A 296 10.91 9.55 -7.83
C LEU A 296 11.51 8.90 -6.57
N PRO A 297 11.39 9.51 -5.38
CA PRO A 297 11.98 8.99 -4.15
C PRO A 297 11.26 7.71 -3.69
N MET A 298 12.02 6.63 -3.49
CA MET A 298 11.52 5.37 -2.92
C MET A 298 11.51 5.45 -1.39
N GLU A 299 10.50 6.13 -0.85
CA GLU A 299 10.35 6.40 0.59
C GLU A 299 9.00 5.94 1.15
N MET A 300 8.94 5.76 2.46
CA MET A 300 7.68 5.86 3.22
C MET A 300 7.87 6.87 4.35
N VAL A 301 7.01 7.88 4.43
CA VAL A 301 7.09 8.90 5.49
C VAL A 301 6.25 8.54 6.71
N TYR A 302 6.76 8.87 7.89
CA TYR A 302 6.14 8.55 9.18
C TYR A 302 6.61 9.52 10.28
N LEU A 303 5.97 9.51 11.45
CA LEU A 303 6.41 10.32 12.61
C LEU A 303 7.24 9.44 13.56
N LYS A 304 8.42 9.94 13.95
CA LYS A 304 9.50 9.11 14.54
C LYS A 304 9.13 8.42 15.87
#